data_AF-A0A6I7X7Q7-F1
#
_entry.id   AF-A0A6I7X7Q7-F1
#
_cell.length_a   1.000
_cell.length_b   1.000
_cell.length_c   1.000
_cell.angle_alpha   90.00
_cell.angle_beta   90.00
_cell.angle_gamma   90.00
#
_symmetry.space_group_name_H-M   'P 1'
#
loop_
_entity.id
_entity.type
_entity.pdbx_description
1 polymer ?
#
loop_
_entity_poly.entity_id
_entity_poly.type
_entity_poly.pdbx_seq_one_letter_code
_entity_poly.pdbx_strand_id
1 'polypeptide(L)'
;MGSNIADLFVVKKGKNGQTDCSNVSLRFRKHESAFAMFLEPASNYLAGGYEFFYEYDQSGRNRADYVRAARDTRFRMHEKFTRTLESDSKKYSYKPYRSEMHSAWSLVYPLLSVGQQAKIMGWAQDRPDIAENFANYIKAGFLFASPVMVEIYAWFTEYNRGNTITDVQKKNIQFISFVSPKLS
;
A
#
# COMPACT_ATOMS: atom_id res chain seq x y z
N MET A 1 -20.01 20.44 23.85
CA MET A 1 -18.57 20.19 23.58
C MET A 1 -18.47 19.10 22.53
N GLY A 2 -18.25 19.47 21.26
CA GLY A 2 -17.95 18.48 20.22
C GLY A 2 -16.52 18.00 20.41
N SER A 3 -16.30 16.68 20.44
CA SER A 3 -14.98 16.09 20.65
C SER A 3 -14.01 16.57 19.56
N ASN A 4 -12.80 17.01 19.94
CA ASN A 4 -11.70 17.32 19.01
C ASN A 4 -11.38 16.18 18.03
N ILE A 5 -11.80 14.94 18.34
CA ILE A 5 -11.66 13.76 17.48
C ILE A 5 -12.63 13.85 16.29
N ALA A 6 -13.86 14.35 16.48
CA ALA A 6 -14.84 14.45 15.39
C ALA A 6 -14.37 15.45 14.33
N ASP A 7 -13.67 16.52 14.74
CA ASP A 7 -13.09 17.53 13.86
C ASP A 7 -12.05 16.96 12.86
N LEU A 8 -11.47 15.78 13.14
CA LEU A 8 -10.58 15.06 12.20
C LEU A 8 -11.33 14.44 11.02
N PHE A 9 -12.65 14.25 11.16
CA PHE A 9 -13.52 13.59 10.18
C PHE A 9 -14.61 14.53 9.63
N VAL A 10 -14.76 15.73 10.17
CA VAL A 10 -15.74 16.74 9.72
C VAL A 10 -15.10 17.76 8.78
N VAL A 11 -15.66 17.89 7.58
CA VAL A 11 -15.22 18.87 6.57
C VAL A 11 -15.57 20.29 7.01
N LYS A 12 -14.56 21.12 7.31
CA LYS A 12 -14.76 22.56 7.54
C LYS A 12 -14.81 23.30 6.19
N LYS A 13 -16.00 23.81 5.83
CA LYS A 13 -16.20 24.64 4.62
C LYS A 13 -15.35 25.92 4.75
N GLY A 14 -14.25 26.03 4.00
CA GLY A 14 -13.49 27.29 3.91
C GLY A 14 -12.07 27.21 3.35
N LYS A 15 -11.39 26.06 3.42
CA LYS A 15 -10.08 25.85 2.77
C LYS A 15 -10.01 24.43 2.20
N ASN A 16 -10.37 24.27 0.92
CA ASN A 16 -10.27 23.03 0.14
C ASN A 16 -10.93 21.74 0.69
N GLY A 17 -11.89 21.84 1.61
CA GLY A 17 -12.93 20.81 1.84
C GLY A 17 -12.47 19.40 2.25
N GLN A 18 -11.19 19.17 2.55
CA GLN A 18 -10.66 17.86 2.94
C GLN A 18 -10.15 17.91 4.38
N THR A 19 -10.50 16.89 5.17
CA THR A 19 -10.01 16.76 6.55
C THR A 19 -8.58 16.26 6.58
N ASP A 20 -7.89 16.42 7.71
CA ASP A 20 -6.53 15.89 7.88
C ASP A 20 -6.50 14.37 7.68
N CYS A 21 -7.48 13.65 8.22
CA CYS A 21 -7.64 12.21 7.97
C CYS A 21 -7.87 11.90 6.48
N SER A 22 -8.61 12.74 5.74
CA SER A 22 -8.79 12.56 4.30
C SER A 22 -7.46 12.71 3.54
N ASN A 23 -6.63 13.68 3.92
CA ASN A 23 -5.31 13.90 3.34
C ASN A 23 -4.36 12.73 3.63
N VAL A 24 -4.38 12.19 4.85
CA VAL A 24 -3.62 10.99 5.20
C VAL A 24 -4.12 9.79 4.40
N SER A 25 -5.43 9.55 4.35
CA SER A 25 -6.02 8.45 3.57
C SER A 25 -5.62 8.51 2.10
N LEU A 26 -5.57 9.70 1.49
CA LEU A 26 -5.11 9.89 0.12
C LEU A 26 -3.67 9.40 -0.10
N ARG A 27 -2.78 9.50 0.89
CA ARG A 27 -1.39 8.99 0.77
C ARG A 27 -1.35 7.47 0.68
N PHE A 28 -2.32 6.77 1.25
CA PHE A 28 -2.41 5.31 1.16
C PHE A 28 -3.19 4.82 -0.07
N ARG A 29 -3.75 5.73 -0.88
CA ARG A 29 -4.56 5.41 -2.08
C ARG A 29 -3.91 5.82 -3.38
N LYS A 30 -3.18 6.94 -3.40
CA LYS A 30 -2.59 7.48 -4.63
C LYS A 30 -1.44 6.61 -5.12
N HIS A 31 -1.49 6.22 -6.39
CA HIS A 31 -0.49 5.36 -6.99
C HIS A 31 0.92 5.96 -6.99
N GLU A 32 1.05 7.30 -6.99
CA GLU A 32 2.34 7.97 -6.90
C GLU A 32 2.88 8.09 -5.48
N SER A 33 2.14 7.64 -4.46
CA SER A 33 2.60 7.69 -3.07
C SER A 33 3.26 6.38 -2.67
N ALA A 34 4.48 6.46 -2.13
CA ALA A 34 5.14 5.27 -1.59
C ALA A 34 4.32 4.61 -0.47
N PHE A 35 3.61 5.41 0.35
CA PHE A 35 2.76 4.88 1.42
C PHE A 35 1.61 4.01 0.91
N ALA A 36 1.19 4.12 -0.36
CA ALA A 36 0.20 3.21 -0.93
C ALA A 36 0.68 1.76 -0.94
N MET A 37 2.01 1.52 -1.02
CA MET A 37 2.60 0.19 -0.92
C MET A 37 2.26 -0.52 0.39
N PHE A 38 2.02 0.22 1.47
CA PHE A 38 1.65 -0.35 2.76
C PHE A 38 0.36 -1.18 2.66
N LEU A 39 -0.57 -0.83 1.76
CA LEU A 39 -1.84 -1.54 1.59
C LEU A 39 -1.89 -2.42 0.34
N GLU A 40 -0.81 -2.50 -0.44
CA GLU A 40 -0.76 -3.42 -1.57
C GLU A 40 -0.77 -4.89 -1.09
N PRO A 41 -1.33 -5.82 -1.86
CA PRO A 41 -1.08 -7.25 -1.67
C PRO A 41 0.42 -7.55 -1.57
N ALA A 42 0.82 -8.62 -0.90
CA ALA A 42 2.20 -9.10 -1.00
C ALA A 42 2.53 -9.53 -2.44
N SER A 43 3.81 -9.43 -2.82
CA SER A 43 4.26 -9.72 -4.20
C SER A 43 3.97 -11.16 -4.65
N ASN A 44 3.95 -12.10 -3.70
CA ASN A 44 3.63 -13.50 -3.92
C ASN A 44 2.31 -13.94 -3.26
N TYR A 45 1.47 -12.99 -2.83
CA TYR A 45 0.27 -13.20 -2.01
C TYR A 45 0.49 -13.81 -0.62
N LEU A 46 1.74 -14.04 -0.22
CA LEU A 46 2.12 -14.59 1.09
C LEU A 46 2.84 -13.49 1.90
N ALA A 47 4.15 -13.64 2.12
CA ALA A 47 4.98 -12.70 2.87
C ALA A 47 5.99 -11.90 2.00
N GLY A 48 5.98 -12.09 0.68
CA GLY A 48 6.94 -11.46 -0.23
C GLY A 48 6.80 -9.94 -0.28
N GLY A 49 7.91 -9.24 -0.49
CA GLY A 49 7.96 -7.80 -0.72
C GLY A 49 8.29 -7.44 -2.17
N TYR A 50 8.54 -6.16 -2.41
CA TYR A 50 8.75 -5.58 -3.73
C TYR A 50 10.15 -4.99 -3.86
N GLU A 51 10.79 -5.21 -5.02
CA GLU A 51 12.18 -4.80 -5.27
C GLU A 51 12.31 -3.50 -6.07
N PHE A 52 11.27 -3.12 -6.81
CA PHE A 52 11.31 -1.93 -7.65
C PHE A 52 9.95 -1.21 -7.72
N PHE A 53 9.99 0.02 -8.21
CA PHE A 53 8.83 0.79 -8.63
C PHE A 53 9.05 1.36 -10.04
N TYR A 54 8.00 1.85 -10.67
CA TYR A 54 8.13 2.52 -11.96
C TYR A 54 8.30 4.02 -11.82
N GLU A 55 9.05 4.61 -12.74
CA GLU A 55 9.14 6.05 -12.92
C GLU A 55 8.83 6.41 -14.38
N TYR A 56 8.01 7.43 -14.61
CA TYR A 56 7.65 7.92 -15.94
C TYR A 56 7.72 9.45 -16.00
N ASP A 57 7.99 10.00 -17.18
CA ASP A 57 7.88 11.45 -17.39
C ASP A 57 6.42 11.87 -17.53
N GLN A 58 6.05 12.91 -16.78
CA GLN A 58 4.78 13.60 -16.93
C GLN A 58 5.04 15.10 -17.01
N SER A 59 5.01 15.62 -18.24
CA SER A 59 5.19 17.05 -18.52
C SER A 59 6.54 17.58 -18.01
N GLY A 60 7.63 16.84 -18.26
CA GLY A 60 8.98 17.24 -17.87
C GLY A 60 9.30 17.01 -16.39
N ARG A 61 8.46 16.25 -15.68
CA ARG A 61 8.68 15.84 -14.29
C ARG A 61 8.55 14.33 -14.16
N ASN A 62 9.56 13.72 -13.55
CA ASN A 62 9.51 12.32 -13.20
C ASN A 62 8.49 12.05 -12.10
N ARG A 63 7.60 11.09 -12.35
CA ARG A 63 6.58 10.61 -11.42
C ARG A 63 6.79 9.14 -11.13
N ALA A 64 6.71 8.79 -9.85
CA ALA A 64 6.68 7.41 -9.43
C ALA A 64 5.29 6.80 -9.67
N ASP A 65 5.26 5.51 -9.97
CA ASP A 65 4.05 4.67 -10.05
C ASP A 65 4.32 3.37 -9.28
N TYR A 66 4.05 3.43 -7.98
CA TYR A 66 4.33 2.33 -7.05
C TYR A 66 3.31 1.20 -7.19
N VAL A 67 2.03 1.58 -7.25
CA VAL A 67 0.91 0.63 -7.28
C VAL A 67 0.91 -0.17 -8.58
N ARG A 68 1.22 0.44 -9.72
CA ARG A 68 1.35 -0.30 -10.98
C ARG A 68 2.50 -1.28 -10.95
N ALA A 69 3.67 -0.86 -10.50
CA ALA A 69 4.81 -1.76 -10.38
C ALA A 69 4.51 -2.94 -9.46
N ALA A 70 3.80 -2.71 -8.35
CA ALA A 70 3.36 -3.77 -7.45
C ALA A 70 2.44 -4.77 -8.16
N ARG A 71 1.41 -4.30 -8.86
CA ARG A 71 0.50 -5.14 -9.65
C ARG A 71 1.25 -5.94 -10.71
N ASP A 72 2.08 -5.28 -11.50
CA ASP A 72 2.78 -5.90 -12.63
C ASP A 72 3.81 -6.94 -12.14
N THR A 73 4.45 -6.72 -10.97
CA THR A 73 5.26 -7.75 -10.30
C THR A 73 4.45 -9.01 -10.01
N ARG A 74 3.27 -8.88 -9.41
CA ARG A 74 2.41 -10.04 -9.12
C ARG A 74 1.95 -10.74 -10.40
N PHE A 75 1.63 -9.96 -11.44
CA PHE A 75 1.13 -10.51 -12.70
C PHE A 75 2.22 -11.26 -13.46
N ARG A 76 3.47 -10.80 -13.42
CA ARG A 76 4.61 -11.49 -14.05
C ARG A 76 4.92 -12.84 -13.41
N MET A 77 4.56 -13.05 -12.15
CA MET A 77 4.74 -14.34 -11.47
C MET A 77 3.79 -15.43 -11.99
N HIS A 78 2.74 -15.06 -12.72
CA HIS A 78 1.73 -16.00 -13.18
C HIS A 78 1.37 -15.76 -14.65
N GLU A 79 1.68 -16.72 -15.52
CA GLU A 79 1.43 -16.63 -16.97
C GLU A 79 -0.02 -16.24 -17.32
N LYS A 80 -0.98 -16.66 -16.49
CA LYS A 80 -2.41 -16.34 -16.61
C LYS A 80 -2.69 -14.84 -16.64
N PHE A 81 -1.85 -14.02 -16.02
CA PHE A 81 -2.00 -12.57 -15.95
C PHE A 81 -1.07 -11.78 -16.87
N THR A 82 -0.03 -12.41 -17.42
CA THR A 82 0.92 -11.75 -18.33
C THR A 82 0.21 -11.10 -19.52
N ARG A 83 -0.90 -11.68 -19.99
CA ARG A 83 -1.74 -11.13 -21.07
C ARG A 83 -2.54 -9.89 -20.67
N THR A 84 -2.72 -9.66 -19.37
CA THR A 84 -3.42 -8.50 -18.79
C THR A 84 -2.48 -7.32 -18.55
N LEU A 85 -1.17 -7.50 -18.75
CA LEU A 85 -0.22 -6.40 -18.71
C LEU A 85 -0.51 -5.46 -19.88
N GLU A 86 -1.09 -4.31 -19.58
CA GLU A 86 -1.40 -3.28 -20.58
C GLU A 86 -0.12 -2.79 -21.27
N SER A 87 -0.13 -2.76 -22.60
CA SER A 87 0.81 -2.02 -23.41
C SER A 87 0.52 -0.52 -23.20
N ASP A 88 1.33 0.15 -22.38
CA ASP A 88 1.14 1.57 -22.13
C ASP A 88 1.86 2.43 -23.18
N SER A 89 1.27 3.57 -23.52
CA SER A 89 1.92 4.61 -24.31
C SER A 89 3.01 5.34 -23.50
N LYS A 90 2.94 5.28 -22.16
CA LYS A 90 3.95 5.87 -21.27
C LYS A 90 5.24 5.06 -21.28
N LYS A 91 6.37 5.75 -21.44
CA LYS A 91 7.71 5.15 -21.28
C LYS A 91 8.06 5.10 -19.81
N TYR A 92 7.92 3.91 -19.22
CA TYR A 92 8.33 3.64 -17.85
C TYR A 92 9.79 3.20 -17.77
N SER A 93 10.46 3.63 -16.71
CA SER A 93 11.76 3.13 -16.27
C SER A 93 11.62 2.41 -14.94
N TYR A 94 12.46 1.40 -14.71
CA TYR A 94 12.49 0.65 -13.46
C TYR A 94 13.44 1.34 -12.49
N LYS A 95 12.98 1.54 -11.25
CA LYS A 95 13.80 2.10 -10.17
C LYS A 95 13.84 1.11 -9.01
N PRO A 96 15.03 0.67 -8.57
CA PRO A 96 15.12 -0.22 -7.43
C PRO A 96 14.72 0.51 -6.15
N TYR A 97 14.14 -0.22 -5.21
CA TYR A 97 14.10 0.23 -3.82
C TYR A 97 15.47 0.06 -3.18
N ARG A 98 15.75 0.85 -2.14
CA ARG A 98 16.96 0.69 -1.31
C ARG A 98 16.99 -0.65 -0.55
N SER A 99 15.82 -1.19 -0.23
CA SER A 99 15.61 -2.50 0.38
C SER A 99 14.28 -3.06 -0.10
N GLU A 100 14.07 -4.36 0.05
CA GLU A 100 12.78 -4.98 -0.22
C GLU A 100 11.66 -4.26 0.57
N MET A 101 10.59 -3.89 -0.15
CA MET A 101 9.47 -3.15 0.40
C MET A 101 8.32 -4.11 0.71
N HIS A 102 8.05 -4.36 1.99
CA HIS A 102 6.93 -5.19 2.43
C HIS A 102 5.65 -4.36 2.63
N SER A 103 4.49 -4.99 2.44
CA SER A 103 3.21 -4.38 2.76
C SER A 103 2.69 -4.87 4.12
N ALA A 104 1.62 -4.27 4.62
CA ALA A 104 0.89 -4.76 5.79
C ALA A 104 0.44 -6.22 5.59
N TRP A 105 0.05 -6.59 4.38
CA TRP A 105 -0.29 -7.98 4.05
C TRP A 105 0.88 -8.92 4.33
N SER A 106 2.08 -8.58 3.85
CA SER A 106 3.29 -9.39 4.02
C SER A 106 3.61 -9.63 5.51
N LEU A 107 3.27 -8.65 6.36
CA LEU A 107 3.47 -8.72 7.81
C LEU A 107 2.37 -9.50 8.53
N VAL A 108 1.12 -9.43 8.05
CA VAL A 108 -0.03 -10.10 8.67
C VAL A 108 -0.10 -11.57 8.29
N TYR A 109 0.28 -11.95 7.07
CA TYR A 109 0.20 -13.34 6.60
C TYR A 109 0.85 -14.35 7.56
N PRO A 110 2.08 -14.13 8.09
CA PRO A 110 2.70 -15.03 9.06
C PRO A 110 1.94 -15.16 10.39
N LEU A 111 1.08 -14.20 10.73
CA LEU A 111 0.29 -14.19 11.96
C LEU A 111 -1.03 -14.97 11.83
N LEU A 112 -1.40 -15.37 10.61
CA LEU A 112 -2.61 -16.17 10.36
C LEU A 112 -2.45 -17.58 10.92
N SER A 113 -3.57 -18.22 11.26
CA SER A 113 -3.55 -19.64 11.65
C SER A 113 -3.04 -20.52 10.50
N VAL A 114 -2.46 -21.68 10.84
CA VAL A 114 -1.92 -22.63 9.85
C VAL A 114 -2.94 -22.99 8.77
N GLY A 115 -4.22 -23.19 9.14
CA GLY A 115 -5.29 -23.49 8.18
C GLY A 115 -5.58 -22.33 7.22
N GLN A 116 -5.50 -21.08 7.68
CA GLN A 116 -5.66 -19.90 6.83
C GLN A 116 -4.45 -19.70 5.91
N GLN A 117 -3.23 -19.88 6.42
CA GLN A 117 -2.00 -19.83 5.62
C GLN A 117 -2.05 -20.87 4.49
N ALA A 118 -2.38 -22.13 4.81
CA ALA A 118 -2.50 -23.20 3.83
C ALA A 118 -3.53 -22.89 2.74
N LYS A 119 -4.67 -22.29 3.10
CA LYS A 119 -5.71 -21.89 2.15
C LYS A 119 -5.23 -20.81 1.18
N ILE A 120 -4.57 -19.77 1.70
CA ILE A 120 -4.03 -18.68 0.86
C ILE A 120 -2.88 -19.21 -0.01
N MET A 121 -2.01 -20.06 0.52
CA MET A 121 -0.93 -20.70 -0.23
C MET A 121 -1.47 -21.52 -1.40
N GLY A 122 -2.53 -22.32 -1.19
CA GLY A 122 -3.21 -23.05 -2.27
C GLY A 122 -3.77 -22.11 -3.34
N TRP A 123 -4.34 -20.96 -2.96
CA TRP A 123 -4.76 -19.96 -3.94
C TRP A 123 -3.58 -19.32 -4.68
N ALA A 124 -2.51 -18.96 -3.99
CA ALA A 124 -1.34 -18.34 -4.61
C ALA A 124 -0.70 -19.25 -5.67
N GLN A 125 -0.71 -20.58 -5.43
CA GLN A 125 -0.12 -21.57 -6.34
C GLN A 125 -1.09 -21.98 -7.45
N ASP A 126 -2.31 -22.39 -7.10
CA ASP A 126 -3.21 -23.06 -8.05
C ASP A 126 -4.23 -22.11 -8.68
N ARG A 127 -4.59 -21.03 -7.96
CA ARG A 127 -5.68 -20.12 -8.31
C ARG A 127 -5.29 -18.66 -8.08
N PRO A 128 -4.25 -18.15 -8.78
CA PRO A 128 -3.76 -16.79 -8.56
C PRO A 128 -4.82 -15.71 -8.88
N ASP A 129 -5.85 -16.05 -9.68
CA ASP A 129 -7.07 -15.24 -9.85
C ASP A 129 -7.86 -15.03 -8.55
N ILE A 130 -8.00 -16.07 -7.75
CA ILE A 130 -8.65 -15.98 -6.44
C ILE A 130 -7.74 -15.20 -5.48
N ALA A 131 -6.44 -15.46 -5.49
CA ALA A 131 -5.49 -14.76 -4.63
C ALA A 131 -5.48 -13.24 -4.89
N GLU A 132 -5.37 -12.81 -6.15
CA GLU A 132 -5.40 -11.39 -6.53
C GLU A 132 -6.74 -10.74 -6.16
N ASN A 133 -7.87 -11.39 -6.45
CA ASN A 133 -9.20 -10.85 -6.11
C ASN A 133 -9.40 -10.73 -4.60
N PHE A 134 -9.00 -11.75 -3.84
CA PHE A 134 -9.12 -11.75 -2.39
C PHE A 134 -8.22 -10.70 -1.74
N ALA A 135 -6.97 -10.58 -2.18
CA ALA A 135 -6.05 -9.59 -1.65
C ALA A 135 -6.50 -8.15 -1.96
N ASN A 136 -7.02 -7.91 -3.17
CA ASN A 136 -7.61 -6.61 -3.51
C ASN A 136 -8.90 -6.31 -2.72
N TYR A 137 -9.72 -7.34 -2.46
CA TYR A 137 -10.90 -7.20 -1.60
C TYR A 137 -10.50 -6.75 -0.19
N ILE A 138 -9.46 -7.35 0.40
CA ILE A 138 -8.93 -6.96 1.70
C ILE A 138 -8.36 -5.54 1.67
N LYS A 139 -7.55 -5.20 0.65
CA LYS A 139 -7.05 -3.83 0.46
C LYS A 139 -8.18 -2.81 0.42
N ALA A 140 -9.24 -3.07 -0.35
CA ALA A 140 -10.42 -2.22 -0.39
C ALA A 140 -11.10 -2.15 0.98
N GLY A 141 -11.24 -3.29 1.66
CA GLY A 141 -11.74 -3.37 3.03
C GLY A 141 -10.95 -2.47 3.98
N PHE A 142 -9.62 -2.53 4.00
CA PHE A 142 -8.79 -1.67 4.84
C PHE A 142 -8.93 -0.19 4.49
N LEU A 143 -9.03 0.15 3.21
CA LEU A 143 -9.17 1.52 2.74
C LEU A 143 -10.50 2.17 3.10
N PHE A 144 -11.58 1.39 3.19
CA PHE A 144 -12.94 1.89 3.39
C PHE A 144 -13.54 1.53 4.76
N ALA A 145 -12.95 0.60 5.50
CA ALA A 145 -13.33 0.31 6.87
C ALA A 145 -12.83 1.42 7.79
N SER A 146 -13.77 2.13 8.43
CA SER A 146 -13.46 3.25 9.33
C SER A 146 -12.45 2.90 10.44
N PRO A 147 -12.53 1.73 11.12
CA PRO A 147 -11.59 1.43 12.22
C PRO A 147 -10.13 1.31 11.75
N VAL A 148 -9.89 0.57 10.66
CA VAL A 148 -8.53 0.36 10.13
C VAL A 148 -7.92 1.69 9.66
N MET A 149 -8.70 2.53 8.98
CA MET A 149 -8.21 3.85 8.56
C MET A 149 -7.93 4.77 9.75
N VAL A 150 -8.67 4.66 10.85
CA VAL A 150 -8.41 5.41 12.08
C VAL A 150 -7.08 4.97 12.71
N GLU A 151 -6.80 3.66 12.75
CA GLU A 151 -5.53 3.13 13.26
C GLU A 151 -4.35 3.56 12.38
N ILE A 152 -4.48 3.42 11.06
CA ILE A 152 -3.47 3.89 10.10
C ILE A 152 -3.22 5.38 10.27
N TYR A 153 -4.29 6.18 10.47
CA TYR A 153 -4.17 7.61 10.75
C TYR A 153 -3.41 7.88 12.04
N ALA A 154 -3.72 7.18 13.12
CA ALA A 154 -3.04 7.32 14.41
C ALA A 154 -1.55 6.97 14.30
N TRP A 155 -1.22 5.81 13.71
CA TRP A 155 0.15 5.38 13.49
C TRP A 155 0.92 6.35 12.59
N PHE A 156 0.31 6.80 11.49
CA PHE A 156 0.94 7.75 10.59
C PHE A 156 1.19 9.09 11.28
N THR A 157 0.22 9.58 12.06
CA THR A 157 0.36 10.85 12.78
C THR A 157 1.44 10.75 13.85
N GLU A 158 1.47 9.67 14.62
CA GLU A 158 2.49 9.40 15.63
C GLU A 158 3.88 9.30 15.00
N TYR A 159 4.03 8.50 13.95
CA TYR A 159 5.28 8.34 13.22
C TYR A 159 5.82 9.65 12.62
N ASN A 160 4.94 10.56 12.22
CA ASN A 160 5.33 11.85 11.65
C ASN A 160 5.65 12.92 12.71
N ARG A 161 5.29 12.73 13.98
CA ARG A 161 5.65 13.68 15.04
C ARG A 161 7.17 13.72 15.19
N GLY A 162 7.78 14.86 14.88
CA GLY A 162 9.22 15.06 15.00
C GLY A 162 10.07 14.39 13.90
N ASN A 163 9.45 13.80 12.86
CA ASN A 163 10.18 13.14 11.79
C ASN A 163 10.64 14.15 10.72
N THR A 164 11.96 14.28 10.55
CA THR A 164 12.60 15.22 9.62
C THR A 164 13.06 14.57 8.31
N ILE A 165 12.75 13.28 8.09
CA ILE A 165 13.20 12.55 6.91
C ILE A 165 12.48 13.06 5.67
N THR A 166 13.26 13.51 4.70
CA THR A 166 12.80 13.99 3.40
C THR A 166 12.77 12.89 2.33
N ASP A 167 13.61 11.86 2.47
CA ASP A 167 13.63 10.71 1.56
C ASP A 167 12.39 9.85 1.76
N VAL A 168 11.53 9.81 0.73
CA VAL A 168 10.22 9.15 0.77
C VAL A 168 10.35 7.63 0.93
N GLN A 169 11.37 7.00 0.34
CA GLN A 169 11.56 5.55 0.47
C GLN A 169 12.00 5.19 1.88
N LYS A 170 13.00 5.89 2.42
CA LYS A 170 13.48 5.72 3.79
C LYS A 170 12.33 5.95 4.78
N LYS A 171 11.50 6.97 4.52
CA LYS A 171 10.34 7.29 5.33
C LYS A 171 9.29 6.17 5.32
N ASN A 172 9.07 5.51 4.18
CA ASN A 172 8.13 4.39 4.09
C ASN A 172 8.67 3.14 4.79
N ILE A 173 9.93 2.78 4.56
CA ILE A 173 10.58 1.63 5.23
C ILE A 173 10.51 1.79 6.75
N GLN A 174 10.87 2.97 7.26
CA GLN A 174 10.80 3.23 8.70
C GLN A 174 9.37 3.27 9.25
N PHE A 175 8.39 3.70 8.45
CA PHE A 175 6.99 3.60 8.82
C PHE A 175 6.57 2.13 8.99
N ILE A 176 6.94 1.27 8.05
CA ILE A 176 6.69 -0.17 8.12
C ILE A 176 7.35 -0.77 9.38
N SER A 177 8.63 -0.45 9.64
CA SER A 177 9.31 -0.89 10.87
C SER A 177 8.64 -0.39 12.15
N PHE A 178 8.09 0.83 12.13
CA PHE A 178 7.36 1.40 13.26
C PHE A 178 6.01 0.70 13.52
N VAL A 179 5.31 0.28 12.45
CA VAL A 179 4.00 -0.38 12.54
C VAL A 179 4.11 -1.87 12.81
N SER A 180 5.14 -2.55 12.30
CA SER A 180 5.30 -4.00 12.43
C SER A 180 5.06 -4.56 13.85
N PRO A 181 5.62 -4.01 14.95
CA PRO A 181 5.37 -4.53 16.30
C PRO A 181 3.96 -4.23 16.85
N LYS A 182 3.13 -3.45 16.13
CA LYS A 182 1.76 -3.11 16.52
C LYS A 182 0.72 -4.02 15.86
N LEU A 183 1.15 -4.88 14.92
CA LEU A 183 0.30 -5.84 14.22
C LEU A 183 0.23 -7.20 14.94
N SER A 184 1.10 -7.42 15.93
CA SER A 184 1.23 -8.65 16.74
C SER A 184 0.48 -8.57 18.05
#